data_AF-A0A3P6SQ56-F1
#
_entry.id   AF-A0A3P6SQ56-F1
#
_cell.length_a   1.000
_cell.length_b   1.000
_cell.length_c   1.000
_cell.angle_alpha   90.00
_cell.angle_beta   90.00
_cell.angle_gamma   90.00
#
_symmetry.space_group_name_H-M   'P 1'
#
loop_
_entity.id
_entity.type
_entity.pdbx_description
1 polymer ?
#
loop_
_entity_poly.entity_id
_entity_poly.type
_entity_poly.pdbx_seq_one_letter_code
_entity_poly.pdbx_strand_id
1 'polypeptide(L)'
;MVPRDEKYLETLGSPFVSFYDLLMINTHYNCLDKCKFKPSAAKCENGGFPNPRKCKRCICPSGYGGRLCNKRPRGCGKTLYADYSYNIFEDAVGTGPDTGESEDFRVCHYWIQAPEGKRIEVTLMSFSEGYRSPGCRYAGVEIKTNRDQRMTGYRFCSHEDAGTVLVSESNIVPVITYNRADQSKTVLRYRMGTTFVAVSMT
;
A
#
# COMPACT_ATOMS: atom_id res chain seq x y z
N MET A 1 -11.48 16.92 -11.13
CA MET A 1 -11.52 16.90 -9.65
C MET A 1 -10.07 16.92 -9.19
N VAL A 2 -9.70 17.82 -8.27
CA VAL A 2 -8.34 17.87 -7.69
C VAL A 2 -8.46 17.50 -6.21
N PRO A 3 -7.67 16.53 -5.71
CA PRO A 3 -7.72 16.15 -4.30
C PRO A 3 -7.12 17.23 -3.41
N ARG A 4 -7.54 17.26 -2.13
CA ARG A 4 -6.99 18.21 -1.13
C ARG A 4 -5.48 18.04 -0.92
N ASP A 5 -4.99 16.80 -1.00
CA ASP A 5 -3.57 16.47 -1.02
C ASP A 5 -3.24 16.03 -2.45
N GLU A 6 -2.49 16.87 -3.17
CA GLU A 6 -2.18 16.72 -4.59
C GLU A 6 -1.44 15.41 -4.91
N LYS A 7 -0.76 14.80 -3.92
CA LYS A 7 -0.10 13.50 -4.10
C LYS A 7 -1.07 12.36 -4.38
N TYR A 8 -2.37 12.57 -4.18
CA TYR A 8 -3.42 11.62 -4.56
C TYR A 8 -3.91 11.76 -5.99
N LEU A 9 -3.41 12.73 -6.77
CA LEU A 9 -3.93 13.03 -8.10
C LEU A 9 -3.94 11.79 -9.00
N GLU A 10 -2.84 11.03 -9.03
CA GLU A 10 -2.74 9.80 -9.83
C GLU A 10 -3.44 8.59 -9.16
N THR A 11 -3.75 8.65 -7.87
CA THR A 11 -4.54 7.61 -7.18
C THR A 11 -6.02 7.64 -7.61
N LEU A 12 -6.54 8.81 -8.00
CA LEU A 12 -7.94 8.97 -8.44
C LEU A 12 -8.19 8.23 -9.75
N GLY A 13 -9.24 7.41 -9.80
CA GLY A 13 -9.56 6.55 -10.96
C GLY A 13 -8.92 5.16 -10.92
N SER A 14 -8.38 4.76 -9.76
CA SER A 14 -7.80 3.45 -9.47
C SER A 14 -8.60 2.27 -10.07
N PRO A 15 -7.94 1.30 -10.73
CA PRO A 15 -8.58 0.05 -11.16
C PRO A 15 -8.78 -0.95 -10.00
N PHE A 16 -8.19 -0.70 -8.84
CA PHE A 16 -8.31 -1.54 -7.65
C PHE A 16 -9.48 -1.07 -6.78
N VAL A 17 -10.29 -2.03 -6.32
CA VAL A 17 -11.30 -1.81 -5.27
C VAL A 17 -10.59 -1.43 -3.97
N SER A 18 -10.96 -0.31 -3.37
CA SER A 18 -10.34 0.13 -2.12
C SER A 18 -10.83 -0.72 -0.94
N PHE A 19 -10.02 -0.78 0.11
CA PHE A 19 -10.45 -1.47 1.34
C PHE A 19 -11.68 -0.79 1.96
N TYR A 20 -11.81 0.53 1.80
CA TYR A 20 -12.97 1.27 2.27
C TYR A 20 -14.24 0.93 1.50
N ASP A 21 -14.16 0.66 0.20
CA ASP A 21 -15.32 0.18 -0.57
C ASP A 21 -15.80 -1.17 -0.04
N LEU A 22 -14.86 -2.09 0.21
CA LEU A 22 -15.17 -3.39 0.81
C LEU A 22 -15.78 -3.24 2.20
N LEU A 23 -15.21 -2.39 3.05
CA LEU A 23 -15.72 -2.14 4.39
C LEU A 23 -17.11 -1.51 4.34
N MET A 24 -17.30 -0.48 3.53
CA MET A 24 -18.56 0.24 3.37
C MET A 24 -19.69 -0.69 2.94
N ILE A 25 -19.48 -1.52 1.91
CA ILE A 25 -20.48 -2.49 1.44
C ILE A 25 -20.80 -3.52 2.54
N ASN A 26 -19.78 -4.05 3.22
CA ASN A 26 -19.99 -5.03 4.29
C ASN A 26 -20.72 -4.43 5.50
N THR A 27 -20.46 -3.16 5.82
CA THR A 27 -21.18 -2.43 6.85
C THR A 27 -22.62 -2.16 6.43
N HIS A 28 -22.85 -1.67 5.22
CA HIS A 28 -24.18 -1.32 4.71
C HIS A 28 -25.17 -2.50 4.75
N TYR A 29 -24.68 -3.69 4.40
CA TYR A 29 -25.49 -4.92 4.41
C TYR A 29 -25.40 -5.73 5.73
N ASN A 30 -24.87 -5.16 6.81
CA ASN A 30 -24.70 -5.81 8.12
C ASN A 30 -23.95 -7.15 8.06
N CYS A 31 -23.04 -7.31 7.10
CA CYS A 31 -22.26 -8.53 6.95
C CYS A 31 -21.30 -8.75 8.13
N LEU A 32 -20.82 -7.67 8.76
CA LEU A 32 -19.88 -7.74 9.88
C LEU A 32 -20.47 -8.41 11.13
N ASP A 33 -21.79 -8.33 11.32
CA ASP A 33 -22.49 -8.93 12.47
C ASP A 33 -22.42 -10.46 12.48
N LYS A 34 -22.24 -11.09 11.32
CA LYS A 34 -22.12 -12.56 11.18
C LYS A 34 -20.98 -13.16 11.99
N CYS A 35 -19.98 -12.35 12.34
CA CYS A 35 -18.83 -12.76 13.15
C CYS A 35 -18.81 -12.15 14.55
N LYS A 36 -19.65 -11.15 14.83
CA LYS A 36 -19.63 -10.34 16.07
C LYS A 36 -19.78 -11.18 17.34
N PHE A 37 -20.69 -12.16 17.32
CA PHE A 37 -20.99 -13.01 18.48
C PHE A 37 -20.29 -14.37 18.44
N LYS A 38 -19.28 -14.56 17.57
CA LYS A 38 -18.54 -15.82 17.49
C LYS A 38 -17.26 -15.73 18.31
N PRO A 39 -17.11 -16.49 19.42
CA PRO A 39 -15.90 -16.45 20.24
C PRO A 39 -14.62 -16.82 19.48
N SER A 40 -14.76 -17.62 18.41
CA SER A 40 -13.65 -18.03 17.55
C SER A 40 -13.33 -17.05 16.41
N ALA A 41 -14.01 -15.90 16.35
CA ALA A 41 -13.73 -14.89 15.34
C ALA A 41 -12.30 -14.35 15.48
N ALA A 42 -11.66 -14.08 14.35
CA ALA A 42 -10.32 -13.52 14.30
C ALA A 42 -10.29 -12.10 14.87
N LYS A 43 -9.30 -11.82 15.72
CA LYS A 43 -8.95 -10.45 16.12
C LYS A 43 -8.02 -9.88 15.06
N CYS A 44 -8.55 -9.03 14.20
CA CYS A 44 -7.81 -8.48 13.07
C CYS A 44 -6.93 -7.30 13.49
N GLU A 45 -5.72 -7.24 12.94
CA GLU A 45 -4.76 -6.16 13.13
C GLU A 45 -4.78 -5.21 11.92
N ASN A 46 -4.04 -4.10 12.01
CA ASN A 46 -3.86 -3.11 10.93
C ASN A 46 -5.17 -2.61 10.30
N GLY A 47 -6.27 -2.59 11.07
CA GLY A 47 -7.58 -2.11 10.60
C GLY A 47 -8.37 -3.10 9.74
N GLY A 48 -7.94 -4.37 9.66
CA GLY A 48 -8.72 -5.44 9.02
C GLY A 48 -10.03 -5.75 9.76
N PHE A 49 -10.96 -6.45 9.10
CA PHE A 49 -12.20 -6.94 9.71
C PHE A 49 -12.41 -8.44 9.49
N PRO A 50 -13.11 -9.15 10.41
CA PRO A 50 -13.36 -10.58 10.26
C PRO A 50 -14.11 -10.87 8.95
N ASN A 51 -13.66 -11.85 8.19
CA ASN A 51 -14.30 -12.22 6.94
C ASN A 51 -15.71 -12.79 7.24
N PRO A 52 -16.80 -12.17 6.76
CA PRO A 52 -18.17 -12.58 7.09
C PRO A 52 -18.53 -14.02 6.67
N ARG A 53 -17.83 -14.56 5.66
CA ARG A 53 -17.99 -15.94 5.20
C ARG A 53 -17.06 -16.91 5.93
N LYS A 54 -15.98 -16.42 6.54
CA LYS A 54 -14.93 -17.21 7.21
C LYS A 54 -14.40 -16.48 8.44
N CYS A 55 -15.18 -16.40 9.52
CA CYS A 55 -14.90 -15.57 10.69
C CYS A 55 -13.53 -15.83 11.38
N LYS A 56 -12.91 -16.99 11.17
CA LYS A 56 -11.58 -17.33 11.73
C LYS A 56 -10.39 -16.66 11.01
N ARG A 57 -10.65 -15.88 9.95
CA ARG A 57 -9.65 -15.08 9.21
C ARG A 57 -10.19 -13.68 8.89
N CYS A 58 -9.28 -12.76 8.60
CA CYS A 58 -9.60 -11.37 8.30
C CYS A 58 -9.64 -11.08 6.80
N ILE A 59 -10.36 -10.03 6.42
CA ILE A 59 -10.15 -9.26 5.20
C ILE A 59 -9.22 -8.10 5.57
N CYS A 60 -8.16 -7.92 4.80
CA CYS A 60 -7.05 -7.04 5.14
C CYS A 60 -6.96 -5.84 4.21
N PRO A 61 -6.52 -4.66 4.70
CA PRO A 61 -6.14 -3.57 3.82
C PRO A 61 -5.03 -3.97 2.86
N SER A 62 -4.96 -3.27 1.73
CA SER A 62 -3.87 -3.47 0.75
C SER A 62 -2.51 -3.32 1.42
N GLY A 63 -1.56 -4.19 1.07
CA GLY A 63 -0.26 -4.26 1.72
C GLY A 63 -0.21 -5.09 3.00
N TYR A 64 -1.34 -5.60 3.50
CA TYR A 64 -1.42 -6.45 4.70
C TYR A 64 -2.09 -7.80 4.40
N GLY A 65 -1.68 -8.84 5.13
CA GLY A 65 -2.13 -10.20 4.89
C GLY A 65 -1.93 -11.14 6.07
N GLY A 66 -2.03 -12.43 5.79
CA GLY A 66 -2.11 -13.46 6.81
C GLY A 66 -3.50 -13.57 7.44
N ARG A 67 -3.66 -14.49 8.39
CA ARG A 67 -4.96 -14.77 9.03
C ARG A 67 -5.52 -13.56 9.78
N LEU A 68 -4.64 -12.74 10.36
CA LEU A 68 -4.98 -11.62 11.23
C LEU A 68 -4.58 -10.26 10.64
N CYS A 69 -4.17 -10.17 9.37
CA CYS A 69 -3.65 -8.93 8.76
C CYS A 69 -2.34 -8.42 9.37
N ASN A 70 -1.58 -9.27 10.04
CA ASN A 70 -0.34 -8.95 10.74
C ASN A 70 0.92 -9.47 10.03
N LYS A 71 0.79 -9.85 8.76
CA LYS A 71 1.89 -10.31 7.94
C LYS A 71 1.90 -9.56 6.61
N ARG A 72 3.06 -9.48 5.98
CA ARG A 72 3.15 -9.12 4.56
C ARG A 72 2.34 -10.12 3.73
N PRO A 73 1.61 -9.68 2.70
CA PRO A 73 0.96 -10.58 1.76
C PRO A 73 1.95 -11.61 1.18
N ARG A 74 1.43 -12.80 0.84
CA ARG A 74 2.22 -13.83 0.16
C ARG A 74 2.45 -13.45 -1.31
N GLY A 75 3.42 -14.09 -1.95
CA GLY A 75 3.83 -13.80 -3.32
C GLY A 75 5.20 -13.13 -3.35
N CYS A 76 5.49 -12.43 -4.45
CA CYS A 76 6.73 -11.69 -4.61
C CYS A 76 6.86 -10.52 -3.63
N GLY A 77 8.08 -10.00 -3.55
CA GLY A 77 8.50 -8.99 -2.60
C GLY A 77 8.98 -9.54 -1.26
N LYS A 78 9.45 -8.64 -0.39
CA LYS A 78 10.13 -8.97 0.87
C LYS A 78 9.98 -7.88 1.92
N THR A 79 10.33 -8.22 3.15
CA THR A 79 10.51 -7.22 4.22
C THR A 79 11.91 -6.63 4.11
N LEU A 80 11.99 -5.32 4.18
CA LEU A 80 13.17 -4.48 4.21
C LEU A 80 13.22 -3.78 5.56
N TYR A 81 14.42 -3.46 6.05
CA TYR A 81 14.61 -2.78 7.31
C TYR A 81 15.22 -1.41 7.06
N ALA A 82 14.65 -0.38 7.68
CA ALA A 82 15.10 1.00 7.56
C ALA A 82 16.13 1.31 8.64
N ASP A 83 17.31 1.74 8.20
CA ASP A 83 18.38 2.25 9.05
C ASP A 83 18.42 3.78 9.02
N TYR A 84 19.26 4.39 9.87
CA TYR A 84 19.47 5.85 9.85
C TYR A 84 20.12 6.34 8.54
N SER A 85 20.88 5.48 7.85
CA SER A 85 21.44 5.75 6.54
C SER A 85 20.41 5.52 5.43
N TYR A 86 20.60 6.23 4.31
CA TYR A 86 19.79 6.01 3.13
C TYR A 86 20.09 4.64 2.50
N ASN A 87 19.02 3.90 2.25
CA ASN A 87 19.00 2.63 1.54
C ASN A 87 18.27 2.80 0.21
N ILE A 88 18.66 2.01 -0.80
CA ILE A 88 18.02 1.99 -2.11
C ILE A 88 17.16 0.74 -2.24
N PHE A 89 15.95 0.91 -2.74
CA PHE A 89 15.04 -0.14 -3.15
C PHE A 89 14.82 -0.04 -4.66
N GLU A 90 14.90 -1.17 -5.35
CA GLU A 90 14.55 -1.27 -6.75
C GLU A 90 13.65 -2.49 -6.95
N ASP A 91 12.64 -2.33 -7.81
CA ASP A 91 11.80 -3.41 -8.24
C ASP A 91 11.34 -3.20 -9.68
N ALA A 92 11.21 -4.30 -10.42
CA ALA A 92 10.74 -4.31 -11.80
C ALA A 92 9.61 -5.34 -11.94
N VAL A 93 8.43 -4.86 -12.32
CA VAL A 93 7.21 -5.68 -12.44
C VAL A 93 6.61 -5.48 -13.82
N GLY A 94 6.10 -6.56 -14.40
CA GLY A 94 5.43 -6.59 -15.70
C GLY A 94 5.87 -7.80 -16.50
N THR A 95 5.47 -7.83 -17.76
CA THR A 95 5.91 -8.81 -18.75
C THR A 95 7.01 -8.20 -19.63
N GLY A 96 7.71 -9.04 -20.41
CA GLY A 96 8.71 -8.54 -21.36
C GLY A 96 8.07 -7.63 -22.41
N PRO A 97 8.89 -6.90 -23.19
CA PRO A 97 8.38 -6.02 -24.25
C PRO A 97 7.45 -6.78 -25.21
N ASP A 98 6.48 -6.07 -25.79
CA ASP A 98 5.55 -6.53 -26.83
C ASP A 98 4.56 -7.61 -26.40
N THR A 99 4.28 -7.71 -25.11
CA THR A 99 3.30 -8.68 -24.57
C THR A 99 1.89 -8.12 -24.46
N GLY A 100 1.72 -6.82 -24.63
CA GLY A 100 0.43 -6.13 -24.54
C GLY A 100 -0.11 -6.04 -23.11
N GLU A 101 -1.37 -5.62 -22.98
CA GLU A 101 -2.05 -5.53 -21.68
C GLU A 101 -2.61 -6.89 -21.23
N SER A 102 -2.31 -7.29 -20.00
CA SER A 102 -2.95 -8.40 -19.30
C SER A 102 -4.27 -7.95 -18.65
N GLU A 103 -5.23 -8.87 -18.49
CA GLU A 103 -6.46 -8.62 -17.70
C GLU A 103 -6.13 -8.44 -16.21
N ASP A 104 -5.25 -9.30 -15.70
CA ASP A 104 -4.82 -9.32 -14.31
C ASP A 104 -3.52 -8.52 -14.09
N PHE A 105 -3.40 -7.93 -12.91
CA PHE A 105 -2.17 -7.31 -12.44
C PHE A 105 -1.22 -8.33 -11.82
N ARG A 106 0.06 -8.24 -12.18
CA ARG A 106 1.16 -8.74 -11.36
C ARG A 106 1.37 -7.75 -10.23
N VAL A 107 1.34 -8.22 -8.98
CA VAL A 107 1.45 -7.36 -7.79
C VAL A 107 2.48 -7.93 -6.83
N CYS A 108 3.49 -7.14 -6.48
CA CYS A 108 4.48 -7.47 -5.47
C CYS A 108 4.29 -6.62 -4.22
N HIS A 109 4.48 -7.23 -3.06
CA HIS A 109 4.22 -6.58 -1.78
C HIS A 109 5.51 -6.53 -0.98
N TYR A 110 5.93 -5.34 -0.61
CA TYR A 110 7.10 -5.08 0.22
C TYR A 110 6.68 -4.39 1.50
N TRP A 111 7.41 -4.64 2.57
CA TRP A 111 7.31 -3.86 3.81
C TRP A 111 8.65 -3.22 4.08
N ILE A 112 8.69 -1.91 4.24
CA ILE A 112 9.82 -1.23 4.86
C ILE A 112 9.48 -1.11 6.35
N GLN A 113 10.28 -1.71 7.22
CA GLN A 113 10.05 -1.74 8.66
C GLN A 113 11.12 -0.97 9.42
N ALA A 114 10.69 -0.24 10.43
CA ALA A 114 11.51 0.37 11.46
C ALA A 114 11.07 -0.15 12.84
N PRO A 115 11.90 0.04 13.88
CA PRO A 115 11.48 -0.21 15.26
C PRO A 115 10.19 0.55 15.62
N GLU A 116 9.41 0.00 16.55
CA GLU A 116 8.18 0.63 17.02
C GLU A 116 8.46 2.06 17.54
N GLY A 117 7.54 2.99 17.27
CA GLY A 117 7.71 4.41 17.62
C GLY A 117 8.65 5.20 16.70
N LYS A 118 9.22 4.58 15.66
CA LYS A 118 9.98 5.27 14.62
C LYS A 118 9.16 5.48 13.35
N ARG A 119 9.55 6.49 12.58
CA ARG A 119 8.99 6.82 11.27
C ARG A 119 9.97 6.45 10.18
N ILE A 120 9.49 6.37 8.95
CA ILE A 120 10.26 6.03 7.76
C ILE A 120 10.06 7.14 6.75
N GLU A 121 11.15 7.71 6.27
CA GLU A 121 11.17 8.60 5.13
C GLU A 121 11.38 7.76 3.87
N VAL A 122 10.53 7.95 2.86
CA VAL A 122 10.60 7.31 1.55
C VAL A 122 10.58 8.40 0.48
N THR A 123 11.57 8.38 -0.41
CA THR A 123 11.65 9.24 -1.59
C THR A 123 11.44 8.39 -2.84
N LEU A 124 10.52 8.78 -3.72
CA LEU A 124 10.46 8.24 -5.07
C LEU A 124 11.62 8.81 -5.88
N MET A 125 12.59 7.97 -6.26
CA MET A 125 13.75 8.42 -7.02
C MET A 125 13.47 8.41 -8.51
N SER A 126 12.80 7.38 -9.00
CA SER A 126 12.34 7.29 -10.39
C SER A 126 11.26 6.23 -10.59
N PHE A 127 10.50 6.41 -11.66
CA PHE A 127 9.57 5.42 -12.20
C PHE A 127 9.71 5.40 -13.73
N SER A 128 9.45 4.26 -14.37
CA SER A 128 9.49 4.13 -15.83
C SER A 128 8.56 5.11 -16.54
N GLU A 129 8.97 5.61 -17.71
CA GLU A 129 8.15 6.49 -18.55
C GLU A 129 7.03 5.72 -19.26
N GLY A 130 6.02 6.45 -19.77
CA GLY A 130 4.95 5.89 -20.61
C GLY A 130 3.75 5.30 -19.87
N TYR A 131 3.75 5.24 -18.53
CA TYR A 131 2.66 4.64 -17.73
C TYR A 131 1.69 5.64 -17.10
N ARG A 132 1.99 6.95 -17.19
CA ARG A 132 1.18 8.01 -16.60
C ARG A 132 -0.25 7.93 -17.13
N SER A 133 -1.19 7.74 -16.21
CA SER A 133 -2.60 7.59 -16.53
C SER A 133 -3.44 7.83 -15.27
N PRO A 134 -4.69 8.29 -15.40
CA PRO A 134 -5.60 8.36 -14.26
C PRO A 134 -5.69 7.00 -13.55
N GLY A 135 -5.55 7.01 -12.22
CA GLY A 135 -5.59 5.81 -11.39
C GLY A 135 -4.36 4.93 -11.46
N CYS A 136 -3.32 5.33 -12.22
CA CYS A 136 -2.19 4.50 -12.58
C CYS A 136 -2.65 3.13 -13.11
N ARG A 137 -3.50 3.13 -14.14
CA ARG A 137 -4.24 1.93 -14.55
C ARG A 137 -3.38 0.82 -15.17
N TYR A 138 -2.16 1.11 -15.61
CA TYR A 138 -1.29 0.14 -16.31
C TYR A 138 -0.19 -0.41 -15.42
N ALA A 139 0.49 0.49 -14.71
CA ALA A 139 1.55 0.16 -13.77
C ALA A 139 1.65 1.27 -12.74
N GLY A 140 2.22 0.95 -11.58
CA GLY A 140 2.50 1.96 -10.57
C GLY A 140 3.09 1.38 -9.30
N VAL A 141 3.50 2.28 -8.41
CA VAL A 141 3.86 1.96 -7.03
C VAL A 141 2.87 2.64 -6.09
N GLU A 142 2.24 1.87 -5.21
CA GLU A 142 1.48 2.39 -4.07
C GLU A 142 2.37 2.41 -2.82
N ILE A 143 2.53 3.58 -2.20
CA ILE A 143 3.31 3.78 -0.98
C ILE A 143 2.38 4.25 0.14
N LYS A 144 2.27 3.44 1.19
CA LYS A 144 1.34 3.68 2.30
C LYS A 144 2.06 4.26 3.51
N THR A 145 2.07 5.59 3.61
CA THR A 145 2.64 6.34 4.74
C THR A 145 1.60 6.93 5.69
N ASN A 146 0.31 6.79 5.38
CA ASN A 146 -0.79 7.35 6.15
C ASN A 146 -0.89 6.77 7.57
N ARG A 147 -1.46 7.55 8.50
CA ARG A 147 -1.77 7.06 9.86
C ARG A 147 -2.79 5.92 9.83
N ASP A 148 -3.83 6.08 9.03
CA ASP A 148 -4.84 5.05 8.83
C ASP A 148 -4.43 4.08 7.71
N GLN A 149 -3.96 2.90 8.11
CA GLN A 149 -3.50 1.86 7.20
C GLN A 149 -4.61 1.26 6.32
N ARG A 150 -5.88 1.57 6.58
CA ARG A 150 -7.02 1.17 5.74
C ARG A 150 -7.11 1.98 4.45
N MET A 151 -6.61 3.21 4.44
CA MET A 151 -6.66 4.09 3.26
C MET A 151 -5.78 3.57 2.13
N THR A 152 -6.21 3.75 0.88
CA THR A 152 -5.31 3.59 -0.29
C THR A 152 -4.13 4.55 -0.13
N GLY A 153 -2.92 4.05 -0.38
CA GLY A 153 -1.71 4.86 -0.34
C GLY A 153 -1.61 5.86 -1.50
N TYR A 154 -0.53 6.62 -1.51
CA TYR A 154 -0.16 7.44 -2.66
C TYR A 154 0.30 6.53 -3.79
N ARG A 155 -0.18 6.81 -5.01
CA ARG A 155 0.24 6.07 -6.19
C ARG A 155 0.98 6.98 -7.14
N PHE A 156 2.06 6.44 -7.67
CA PHE A 156 2.90 7.11 -8.65
C PHE A 156 3.14 6.17 -9.82
N CYS A 157 3.02 6.72 -11.02
CA CYS A 157 3.29 6.01 -12.27
C CYS A 157 3.91 6.92 -13.35
N SER A 158 4.37 8.12 -12.98
CA SER A 158 5.08 9.03 -13.85
C SER A 158 6.53 9.24 -13.40
N HIS A 159 7.41 9.47 -14.37
CA HIS A 159 8.77 9.94 -14.10
C HIS A 159 8.77 11.35 -13.46
N GLU A 160 7.74 12.16 -13.73
CA GLU A 160 7.55 13.49 -13.16
C GLU A 160 7.32 13.49 -11.63
N ASP A 161 6.92 12.35 -11.06
CA ASP A 161 6.70 12.21 -9.62
C ASP A 161 8.03 12.04 -8.84
N ALA A 162 9.15 11.88 -9.56
CA ALA A 162 10.47 11.75 -8.98
C ALA A 162 10.81 12.95 -8.07
N GLY A 163 11.45 12.67 -6.95
CA GLY A 163 11.72 13.64 -5.89
C GLY A 163 10.61 13.76 -4.85
N THR A 164 9.46 13.11 -5.04
CA THR A 164 8.40 13.08 -4.02
C THR A 164 8.90 12.43 -2.73
N VAL A 165 8.84 13.18 -1.63
CA VAL A 165 9.19 12.72 -0.28
C VAL A 165 7.92 12.45 0.54
N LEU A 166 7.87 11.28 1.17
CA LEU A 166 6.82 10.83 2.07
C LEU A 166 7.44 10.44 3.41
N VAL A 167 6.81 10.86 4.50
CA VAL A 167 7.18 10.45 5.86
C VAL A 167 6.02 9.66 6.45
N SER A 168 6.32 8.48 6.98
CA SER A 168 5.30 7.60 7.55
C SER A 168 4.81 8.05 8.92
N GLU A 169 3.54 7.77 9.18
CA GLU A 169 2.90 7.88 10.51
C GLU A 169 2.91 6.55 11.28
N SER A 170 3.59 5.54 10.74
CA SER A 170 3.72 4.18 11.27
C SER A 170 5.16 3.68 11.10
N ASN A 171 5.58 2.69 11.89
CA ASN A 171 6.87 2.04 11.74
C ASN A 171 6.90 0.96 10.64
N ILE A 172 5.79 0.74 9.95
CA ILE A 172 5.70 -0.14 8.77
C ILE A 172 5.15 0.68 7.61
N VAL A 173 5.86 0.68 6.47
CA VAL A 173 5.41 1.23 5.19
C VAL A 173 5.24 0.10 4.20
N PRO A 174 3.99 -0.30 3.88
CA PRO A 174 3.75 -1.12 2.72
C PRO A 174 4.09 -0.37 1.42
N VAL A 175 4.88 -1.02 0.58
CA VAL A 175 5.18 -0.61 -0.79
C VAL A 175 4.65 -1.70 -1.72
N ILE A 176 3.74 -1.33 -2.61
CA ILE A 176 3.05 -2.28 -3.49
C ILE A 176 3.32 -1.87 -4.92
N THR A 177 4.16 -2.64 -5.62
CA THR A 177 4.41 -2.45 -7.04
C THR A 177 3.45 -3.32 -7.82
N TYR A 178 2.87 -2.78 -8.89
CA TYR A 178 1.94 -3.52 -9.72
C TYR A 178 2.07 -3.12 -11.18
N ASN A 179 1.75 -4.07 -12.05
CA ASN A 179 1.85 -3.89 -13.49
C ASN A 179 0.96 -4.91 -14.23
N ARG A 180 0.31 -4.48 -15.30
CA ARG A 180 -0.47 -5.31 -16.24
C ARG A 180 -0.13 -5.04 -17.72
N ALA A 181 1.01 -4.44 -18.00
CA ALA A 181 1.49 -4.07 -19.33
C ALA A 181 2.98 -4.47 -19.45
N ASP A 182 3.74 -3.77 -20.29
CA ASP A 182 5.20 -3.92 -20.36
C ASP A 182 5.87 -3.63 -19.01
N GLN A 183 7.08 -4.13 -18.82
CA GLN A 183 7.80 -4.00 -17.55
C GLN A 183 8.04 -2.52 -17.17
N SER A 184 7.64 -2.17 -15.94
CA SER A 184 7.96 -0.90 -15.28
C SER A 184 8.95 -1.11 -14.14
N LYS A 185 9.90 -0.21 -13.98
CA LYS A 185 10.86 -0.16 -12.88
C LYS A 185 10.51 0.97 -11.90
N THR A 186 10.52 0.66 -10.62
CA THR A 186 10.42 1.63 -9.53
C THR A 186 11.74 1.68 -8.77
N VAL A 187 12.24 2.89 -8.50
CA VAL A 187 13.39 3.12 -7.62
C VAL A 187 12.96 4.01 -6.47
N LEU A 188 13.13 3.53 -5.25
CA LEU A 188 12.90 4.30 -4.03
C LEU A 188 14.20 4.45 -3.24
N ARG A 189 14.31 5.55 -2.51
CA ARG A 189 15.30 5.71 -1.46
C ARG A 189 14.57 5.82 -0.13
N TYR A 190 15.01 5.10 0.89
CA TYR A 190 14.34 5.11 2.19
C TYR A 190 15.34 5.14 3.35
N ARG A 191 14.90 5.68 4.49
CA ARG A 191 15.64 5.66 5.76
C ARG A 191 14.67 5.76 6.94
N MET A 192 15.14 5.41 8.12
CA MET A 192 14.47 5.71 9.38
C MET A 192 14.54 7.22 9.65
N GLY A 193 13.39 7.83 9.90
CA GLY A 193 13.26 9.20 10.35
C GLY A 193 13.41 9.34 11.87
N THR A 194 13.57 10.57 12.35
CA THR A 194 13.60 10.87 13.79
C THR A 194 12.20 10.75 14.42
N THR A 195 12.18 10.56 15.74
CA THR A 195 11.03 10.13 16.56
C THR A 195 9.82 11.07 16.48
N PHE A 196 8.61 10.57 16.79
CA PHE A 196 7.39 11.38 16.92
C PHE A 196 7.63 12.60 17.81
N VAL A 197 7.53 13.81 17.27
CA VAL A 197 7.13 14.95 18.10
C VAL A 197 5.63 14.77 18.32
N ALA A 198 5.25 14.30 19.50
CA ALA A 198 3.86 14.35 19.92
C ALA A 198 3.49 15.84 19.97
N VAL A 199 2.81 16.34 18.94
CA VAL A 199 2.10 17.60 19.06
C VAL A 199 0.92 17.30 19.97
N SER A 200 1.08 17.64 21.25
CA SER A 200 0.01 17.69 22.23
C SER A 200 -1.11 18.53 21.61
N MET A 201 -2.24 17.91 21.24
CA MET A 201 -3.44 18.65 20.92
C MET A 201 -3.92 19.26 22.25
N THR A 202 -3.71 20.57 22.38
CA THR A 202 -4.34 21.41 23.41
C THR A 202 -5.71 21.86 22.94
#